data_AF-B1ZYB8-F1
#
_entry.id   AF-B1ZYB8-F1
#
_cell.length_a   1.000
_cell.length_b   1.000
_cell.length_c   1.000
_cell.angle_alpha   90.00
_cell.angle_beta   90.00
_cell.angle_gamma   90.00
#
_symmetry.space_group_name_H-M   'P 1'
#
loop_
_entity.id
_entity.type
_entity.pdbx_description
1 polymer ?
#
loop_
_entity_poly.entity_id
_entity_poly.type
_entity_poly.pdbx_seq_one_letter_code
_entity_poly.pdbx_strand_id
1 'polypeptide(L)'
;MATRNKKSSAPLTFDLPLELIAKIKSIRNGHGLASASEVVRLAMDKFDFERCQPVTVPHRQISVRITADQRAMLKRYAKKKGTSVGELLRLALEDLPVKPGKGRK
;
A
#
# COMPACT_ATOMS: atom_id res chain seq x y z
N MET A 1 -23.86 -29.21 -23.65
CA MET A 1 -23.60 -28.92 -22.22
C MET A 1 -22.61 -27.76 -22.14
N ALA A 2 -23.01 -26.60 -21.63
CA ALA A 2 -22.09 -25.49 -21.42
C ALA A 2 -21.30 -25.72 -20.13
N THR A 3 -20.00 -25.93 -20.23
CA THR A 3 -19.11 -25.96 -19.07
C THR A 3 -19.12 -24.55 -18.46
N ARG A 4 -19.66 -24.43 -17.24
CA ARG A 4 -19.56 -23.20 -16.46
C ARG A 4 -18.08 -22.90 -16.27
N ASN A 5 -17.57 -21.93 -17.03
CA ASN A 5 -16.23 -21.41 -16.88
C ASN A 5 -16.13 -20.81 -15.46
N LYS A 6 -15.58 -21.57 -14.50
CA LYS A 6 -15.24 -21.04 -13.17
C LYS A 6 -14.25 -19.92 -13.45
N LYS A 7 -14.71 -18.66 -13.34
CA LYS A 7 -13.86 -17.47 -13.50
C LYS A 7 -12.59 -17.69 -12.69
N SER A 8 -11.44 -17.73 -13.35
CA SER A 8 -10.16 -17.93 -12.69
C SER A 8 -9.93 -16.79 -11.70
N SER A 9 -9.72 -17.12 -10.43
CA SER A 9 -9.33 -16.13 -9.43
C SER A 9 -7.80 -16.02 -9.43
N ALA A 10 -7.27 -14.83 -9.71
CA ALA A 10 -5.85 -14.52 -9.56
C ALA A 10 -5.59 -13.90 -8.17
N PRO A 11 -4.42 -14.18 -7.54
CA PRO A 11 -4.07 -13.55 -6.27
C PRO A 11 -3.82 -12.05 -6.47
N LEU A 12 -4.41 -11.23 -5.59
CA LEU A 12 -4.12 -9.80 -5.47
C LEU A 12 -3.47 -9.56 -4.11
N THR A 13 -2.22 -9.09 -4.12
CA THR A 13 -1.46 -8.81 -2.90
C THR A 13 -1.52 -7.31 -2.60
N PHE A 14 -1.96 -6.96 -1.40
CA PHE A 14 -1.99 -5.60 -0.88
C PHE A 14 -1.90 -5.64 0.64
N ASP A 15 -1.39 -4.57 1.24
CA ASP A 15 -1.26 -4.45 2.69
C ASP A 15 -2.51 -3.82 3.31
N LEU A 16 -2.88 -4.25 4.51
CA LEU A 16 -4.00 -3.72 5.29
C LEU A 16 -3.57 -3.43 6.73
N PRO A 17 -4.04 -2.31 7.33
CA PRO A 17 -3.96 -2.10 8.78
C PRO A 17 -4.55 -3.28 9.56
N LEU A 18 -3.94 -3.62 10.70
CA LEU A 18 -4.39 -4.72 11.56
C LEU A 18 -5.85 -4.58 12.01
N GLU A 19 -6.29 -3.34 12.24
CA GLU A 19 -7.67 -3.02 12.58
C GLU A 19 -8.66 -3.43 11.47
N LEU A 20 -8.29 -3.25 10.20
CA LEU A 20 -9.09 -3.70 9.07
C LEU A 20 -9.09 -5.22 8.93
N ILE A 21 -8.00 -5.90 9.26
CA ILE A 21 -7.96 -7.37 9.31
C ILE A 21 -8.95 -7.89 10.36
N ALA A 22 -9.01 -7.27 11.54
CA ALA A 22 -10.00 -7.61 12.57
C ALA A 22 -11.44 -7.37 12.06
N LYS A 23 -11.68 -6.23 11.39
CA LYS A 23 -12.98 -5.92 10.77
C LYS A 23 -13.40 -6.96 9.73
N ILE A 24 -12.48 -7.45 8.90
CA ILE A 24 -12.75 -8.52 7.91
C ILE A 24 -13.25 -9.79 8.62
N LYS A 25 -12.64 -10.19 9.75
CA LYS A 25 -13.08 -11.36 10.52
C LYS A 25 -14.50 -11.19 11.05
N SER A 26 -14.82 -10.02 11.60
CA SER A 26 -16.17 -9.72 12.11
C SER A 26 -17.23 -9.75 11.00
N ILE A 27 -16.94 -9.12 9.85
CA ILE A 27 -17.86 -9.13 8.69
C ILE A 27 -18.06 -10.55 8.18
N ARG A 28 -16.98 -11.34 8.06
CA ARG A 28 -17.06 -12.75 7.63
C ARG A 28 -18.04 -13.54 8.49
N ASN A 29 -17.88 -13.45 9.82
CA ASN A 29 -18.70 -14.19 10.77
C ASN A 29 -20.16 -13.68 10.74
N GLY A 30 -20.38 -12.36 10.72
CA GLY A 30 -21.72 -11.76 10.72
C GLY A 30 -22.52 -12.03 9.44
N HIS A 31 -21.85 -12.20 8.30
CA HIS A 31 -22.50 -12.52 7.02
C HIS A 31 -22.48 -14.02 6.68
N GLY A 32 -21.92 -14.88 7.55
CA GLY A 32 -21.81 -16.32 7.28
C GLY A 32 -20.94 -16.67 6.07
N LEU A 33 -19.96 -15.83 5.74
CA LEU A 33 -19.09 -16.00 4.57
C LEU A 33 -17.98 -17.02 4.85
N ALA A 34 -17.58 -17.77 3.82
CA ALA A 34 -16.60 -18.85 3.96
C ALA A 34 -15.15 -18.35 4.05
N SER A 35 -14.84 -17.18 3.50
CA SER A 35 -13.46 -16.70 3.41
C SER A 35 -13.31 -15.18 3.45
N ALA A 36 -12.08 -14.72 3.73
CA ALA A 36 -11.74 -13.30 3.62
C ALA A 36 -11.90 -12.79 2.18
N SER A 37 -11.62 -13.61 1.17
CA SER A 37 -11.81 -13.25 -0.24
C SER A 37 -13.28 -12.98 -0.58
N GLU A 38 -14.23 -13.67 0.05
CA GLU A 38 -15.66 -13.36 -0.10
C GLU A 38 -16.04 -12.04 0.56
N VAL A 39 -15.46 -11.72 1.72
CA VAL A 39 -15.65 -10.42 2.36
C VAL A 39 -15.14 -9.30 1.46
N VAL A 40 -13.95 -9.46 0.87
CA VAL A 40 -13.38 -8.45 -0.05
C VAL A 40 -14.26 -8.29 -1.29
N ARG A 41 -14.72 -9.40 -1.91
CA ARG A 41 -15.66 -9.33 -3.05
C ARG A 41 -16.98 -8.65 -2.68
N LEU A 42 -17.57 -8.99 -1.54
CA LEU A 42 -18.79 -8.35 -1.04
C LEU A 42 -18.59 -6.85 -0.79
N ALA A 43 -17.42 -6.47 -0.27
CA ALA A 43 -17.08 -5.06 -0.06
C ALA A 43 -16.98 -4.32 -1.41
N MET A 44 -16.34 -4.92 -2.41
CA MET A 44 -16.27 -4.35 -3.76
C MET A 44 -17.65 -4.20 -4.40
N ASP A 45 -18.52 -5.20 -4.27
CA ASP A 45 -19.87 -5.16 -4.84
C ASP A 45 -20.77 -4.09 -4.20
N LYS A 46 -20.54 -3.77 -2.92
CA LYS A 46 -21.33 -2.79 -2.17
C LYS A 46 -20.75 -1.38 -2.16
N PHE A 47 -19.48 -1.22 -2.51
CA PHE A 47 -18.80 0.06 -2.44
C PHE A 47 -18.98 0.85 -3.74
N ASP A 48 -19.40 2.11 -3.62
CA ASP A 48 -19.53 3.02 -4.75
C ASP A 48 -18.17 3.66 -5.05
N PHE A 49 -17.47 3.10 -6.04
CA PHE A 49 -16.16 3.61 -6.48
C PHE A 49 -16.27 4.94 -7.25
N GLU A 50 -17.42 5.26 -7.86
CA GLU A 50 -17.61 6.52 -8.60
C GLU A 50 -17.73 7.71 -7.64
N ARG A 51 -18.27 7.49 -6.44
CA ARG A 51 -18.44 8.53 -5.42
C ARG A 51 -17.30 8.60 -4.40
N CYS A 52 -16.36 7.67 -4.45
CA CYS A 52 -15.28 7.67 -3.48
C CYS A 52 -14.30 8.83 -3.76
N GLN A 53 -13.92 9.55 -2.71
CA GLN A 53 -12.85 10.55 -2.75
C GLN A 53 -11.68 10.04 -1.91
N PRO A 54 -10.66 9.44 -2.54
CA PRO A 54 -9.47 9.00 -1.82
C PRO A 54 -8.76 10.19 -1.18
N VAL A 55 -8.57 10.16 0.14
CA VAL A 55 -7.70 11.11 0.82
C VAL A 55 -6.26 10.75 0.43
N THR A 56 -5.76 11.38 -0.62
CA THR A 56 -4.37 11.20 -1.07
C THR A 56 -3.56 12.42 -0.65
N VAL A 57 -2.47 12.19 0.09
CA VAL A 57 -1.41 13.20 0.20
C VAL A 57 -0.76 13.28 -1.18
N PRO A 58 -0.79 14.44 -1.87
CA PRO A 58 -0.19 14.57 -3.18
C PRO A 58 1.30 14.23 -3.10
N HIS A 59 1.71 13.18 -3.81
CA HIS A 59 3.11 12.77 -3.86
C HIS A 59 3.50 12.50 -5.30
N ARG A 60 4.74 12.86 -5.64
CA ARG A 60 5.31 12.64 -6.97
C ARG A 60 6.39 11.58 -6.88
N GLN A 61 6.33 10.58 -7.76
CA GLN A 61 7.45 9.66 -7.95
C GLN A 61 8.59 10.40 -8.65
N ILE A 62 9.78 10.34 -8.06
CA ILE A 62 11.01 10.91 -8.62
C ILE A 62 12.06 9.81 -8.80
N SER A 63 12.94 9.98 -9.78
CA SER A 63 14.11 9.13 -9.98
C SER A 63 15.37 9.89 -9.58
N VAL A 64 16.17 9.32 -8.68
CA VAL A 64 17.44 9.88 -8.23
C VAL A 64 18.57 8.88 -8.42
N ARG A 65 19.79 9.39 -8.59
CA ARG A 65 21.00 8.56 -8.64
C ARG A 65 21.59 8.46 -7.23
N ILE A 66 21.82 7.24 -6.78
CA ILE A 66 22.51 6.91 -5.52
C ILE A 66 23.56 5.84 -5.79
N THR A 67 24.57 5.75 -4.93
CA THR A 67 25.62 4.73 -5.08
C THR A 67 25.08 3.32 -4.77
N ALA A 68 25.81 2.29 -5.20
CA ALA A 68 25.48 0.90 -4.89
C ALA A 68 25.45 0.65 -3.37
N ASP A 69 26.40 1.22 -2.65
CA ASP A 69 26.52 1.09 -1.19
C ASP A 69 25.33 1.74 -0.47
N GLN A 70 24.93 2.94 -0.88
CA GLN A 70 23.73 3.61 -0.35
C GLN A 70 22.48 2.77 -0.60
N ARG A 71 22.33 2.20 -1.79
CA ARG A 71 21.21 1.31 -2.12
C ARG A 71 21.20 0.05 -1.26
N ALA A 72 22.36 -0.59 -1.07
CA ALA A 72 22.48 -1.80 -0.23
C ALA A 72 22.16 -1.49 1.24
N MET A 73 22.66 -0.37 1.75
CA MET A 73 22.37 0.15 3.09
C MET A 73 20.87 0.35 3.30
N LEU A 74 20.20 1.04 2.37
CA LEU A 74 18.74 1.28 2.43
C LEU A 74 17.95 -0.03 2.45
N LYS A 75 18.28 -0.99 1.56
CA LYS A 75 17.63 -2.32 1.55
C LYS A 75 17.79 -3.06 2.87
N ARG A 76 18.99 -3.01 3.48
CA ARG A 76 19.27 -3.65 4.76
C ARG A 76 18.42 -3.05 5.88
N TYR A 77 18.34 -1.73 5.97
CA TYR A 77 17.52 -1.07 7.00
C TYR A 77 16.02 -1.27 6.76
N ALA A 78 15.56 -1.23 5.51
CA ALA A 78 14.16 -1.49 5.14
C ALA A 78 13.72 -2.86 5.65
N LYS A 79 14.53 -3.90 5.37
CA LYS A 79 14.28 -5.26 5.89
C LYS A 79 14.32 -5.32 7.42
N LYS A 80 15.33 -4.69 8.05
CA LYS A 80 15.47 -4.69 9.52
C LYS A 80 14.30 -4.00 10.23
N LYS A 81 13.71 -2.98 9.61
CA LYS A 81 12.63 -2.17 10.18
C LYS A 81 11.23 -2.58 9.70
N GLY A 82 11.12 -3.56 8.80
CA GLY A 82 9.83 -3.99 8.25
C GLY A 82 9.11 -2.88 7.47
N THR A 83 9.86 -2.01 6.78
CA THR A 83 9.30 -0.88 6.03
C THR A 83 9.87 -0.83 4.61
N SER A 84 9.35 0.07 3.77
CA SER A 84 9.82 0.26 2.40
C SER A 84 11.07 1.16 2.36
N VAL A 85 11.87 1.01 1.29
CA VAL A 85 12.99 1.94 1.01
C VAL A 85 12.48 3.38 0.85
N GLY A 86 11.32 3.55 0.22
CA GLY A 86 10.71 4.87 0.04
C GLY A 86 10.36 5.52 1.38
N GLU A 87 9.87 4.74 2.34
CA GLU A 87 9.55 5.24 3.68
C GLU A 87 10.78 5.76 4.42
N LEU A 88 11.89 4.99 4.37
CA LEU A 88 13.14 5.45 4.96
C LEU A 88 13.66 6.76 4.32
N LEU A 89 13.49 6.89 3.00
CA LEU A 89 13.89 8.11 2.30
C LEU A 89 12.99 9.29 2.66
N ARG A 90 11.69 9.09 2.86
CA ARG A 90 10.78 10.16 3.33
C ARG A 90 11.21 10.66 4.71
N LEU A 91 11.39 9.75 5.66
CA LEU A 91 11.85 10.11 7.02
C LEU A 91 13.19 10.84 7.00
N ALA A 92 14.15 10.38 6.19
CA ALA A 92 15.45 11.03 6.07
C ALA A 92 15.39 12.43 5.44
N LEU A 93 14.45 12.66 4.51
CA LEU A 93 14.24 13.96 3.88
C LEU A 93 13.46 14.92 4.79
N GLU A 94 12.53 14.41 5.59
CA GLU A 94 11.79 15.19 6.60
C GLU A 94 12.70 15.67 7.73
N ASP A 95 13.67 14.86 8.14
CA ASP A 95 14.66 15.23 9.17
C ASP A 95 15.74 16.20 8.65
N LEU A 96 15.88 16.34 7.32
CA LEU A 96 16.90 17.20 6.74
C LEU A 96 16.48 18.69 6.83
N PRO A 97 17.21 19.55 7.56
CA PRO A 97 16.84 20.94 7.72
C PRO A 97 16.95 21.71 6.39
N VAL A 98 15.95 22.53 6.09
CA VAL A 98 15.97 23.41 4.91
C VAL A 98 17.00 24.52 5.14
N LYS A 99 18.10 24.49 4.39
CA LYS A 99 19.07 25.59 4.36
C LYS A 99 18.66 26.62 3.30
N PRO A 100 18.58 27.92 3.62
CA PRO A 100 18.29 28.94 2.62
C PRO A 100 19.38 28.93 1.54
N GLY A 101 18.98 28.71 0.29
CA GLY A 101 19.89 28.78 -0.84
C GLY A 101 20.33 30.23 -1.08
N LYS A 102 21.63 30.46 -1.32
CA LYS A 102 22.07 31.69 -1.98
C LYS A 102 21.47 31.67 -3.39
N GLY A 103 20.41 32.45 -3.60
CA GLY A 103 19.77 32.57 -4.90
C GLY A 103 20.82 32.90 -5.97
N ARG A 104 20.89 32.07 -7.02
CA ARG A 104 21.53 32.47 -8.26
C ARG A 104 20.57 33.44 -8.94
N LYS A 105 20.94 34.72 -8.98
CA LYS A 105 20.43 35.68 -9.96
C LYS A 105 20.87 35.23 -11.36
#